data_AF-J3FQ56-F1
#
_entry.id   AF-J3FQ56-F1
#
_cell.length_a   1.000
_cell.length_b   1.000
_cell.length_c   1.000
_cell.angle_alpha   90.00
_cell.angle_beta   90.00
_cell.angle_gamma   90.00
#
_symmetry.space_group_name_H-M   'P 1'
#
loop_
_entity.id
_entity.type
_entity.pdbx_description
1 polymer ?
#
loop_
_entity_poly.entity_id
_entity_poly.type
_entity_poly.pdbx_seq_one_letter_code
_entity_poly.pdbx_strand_id
1 'polypeptide(L)' 'MLIKIEKARTPQDWNVWMNAWCVTFRSYAEALAFVSRLEGRINAPHPLPVSEDRLVLEPS' A
#
# COMPACT_ATOMS: atom_id res chain seq x y z
N MET A 1 -2.45 8.43 -3.30
CA MET A 1 -3.43 7.50 -2.69
C MET A 1 -3.89 8.12 -1.38
N LEU A 2 -5.20 8.23 -1.13
CA LEU A 2 -5.71 8.75 0.14
C LEU A 2 -5.88 7.60 1.13
N ILE A 3 -5.13 7.63 2.23
CA ILE A 3 -5.25 6.69 3.34
C ILE A 3 -5.79 7.45 4.56
N LYS A 4 -6.86 6.95 5.18
CA LYS A 4 -7.42 7.52 6.42
C LYS A 4 -7.82 6.43 7.39
N ILE A 5 -7.60 6.67 8.68
CA ILE A 5 -8.09 5.83 9.77
C ILE A 5 -9.28 6.56 10.42
N GLU A 6 -10.41 5.88 10.58
CA GLU A 6 -11.59 6.42 11.28
C GLU A 6 -12.23 5.36 12.19
N LYS A 7 -13.02 5.81 13.16
CA LYS A 7 -13.81 4.89 13.99
C LYS A 7 -14.85 4.18 13.12
N ALA A 8 -15.00 2.88 13.31
CA ALA A 8 -16.04 2.12 12.64
C ALA A 8 -17.42 2.42 13.25
N ARG A 9 -18.48 1.89 12.62
CA ARG A 9 -19.84 1.95 13.17
C ARG A 9 -19.97 1.14 14.46
N THR A 10 -19.18 0.10 14.61
CA THR A 10 -19.05 -0.68 15.84
C THR A 10 -18.11 0.05 16.81
N PRO A 11 -18.45 0.14 18.11
CA PRO A 11 -17.71 0.99 19.06
C PRO A 11 -16.23 0.62 19.25
N GLN A 12 -15.86 -0.62 18.97
CA GLN A 12 -14.53 -1.17 19.23
C GLN A 12 -13.66 -1.26 17.98
N ASP A 13 -14.26 -1.20 16.78
CA ASP A 13 -13.53 -1.43 15.54
C ASP A 13 -13.06 -0.12 14.89
N TRP A 14 -12.08 -0.24 14.00
CA TRP A 14 -11.45 0.86 13.28
C TRP A 14 -11.39 0.56 11.79
N ASN A 15 -11.74 1.53 10.97
CA ASN A 15 -11.71 1.41 9.52
C ASN A 15 -10.48 2.13 8.96
N VAL A 16 -9.75 1.45 8.09
CA VAL A 16 -8.75 2.05 7.22
C VAL A 16 -9.33 2.16 5.82
N TRP A 17 -9.48 3.38 5.34
CA TRP A 17 -9.90 3.63 3.96
C TRP A 17 -8.71 3.92 3.07
N MET A 18 -8.80 3.42 1.84
CA MET A 18 -7.81 3.50 0.77
C MET A 18 -8.55 3.87 -0.51
N ASN A 19 -8.75 5.17 -0.75
CA ASN A 19 -9.70 5.66 -1.75
C ASN A 19 -11.11 5.05 -1.54
N ALA A 20 -11.58 4.19 -2.45
CA ALA A 20 -12.87 3.52 -2.38
C ALA A 20 -12.86 2.21 -1.57
N TRP A 21 -11.69 1.73 -1.14
CA TRP A 21 -11.54 0.47 -0.43
C TRP A 21 -11.54 0.70 1.09
N CYS A 22 -12.11 -0.24 1.84
CA CYS A 22 -12.17 -0.19 3.30
C CYS A 22 -11.79 -1.54 3.91
N VAL A 23 -10.97 -1.51 4.96
CA VAL A 23 -10.62 -2.69 5.76
C VAL A 23 -10.85 -2.36 7.23
N THR A 24 -11.47 -3.29 7.96
CA THR A 24 -11.82 -3.11 9.38
C THR A 24 -10.87 -3.89 10.30
N PHE A 25 -10.47 -3.27 11.40
CA PHE A 25 -9.55 -3.80 12.43
C PHE A 25 -10.21 -3.75 13.81
N ARG A 26 -9.78 -4.63 14.72
CA ARG A 26 -10.34 -4.72 16.09
C ARG A 26 -9.75 -3.69 17.04
N SER A 27 -8.67 -3.01 16.65
CA SER A 27 -8.05 -1.97 17.46
C SER A 27 -7.41 -0.89 16.59
N TYR A 28 -7.23 0.29 17.19
CA TYR A 28 -6.50 1.39 16.55
C TYR A 28 -5.04 1.01 16.28
N ALA A 29 -4.42 0.26 17.19
CA ALA A 29 -3.03 -0.15 17.07
C ALA A 29 -2.80 -1.05 15.85
N GLU A 30 -3.72 -1.98 15.58
CA GLU A 30 -3.68 -2.83 14.38
C GLU A 30 -3.87 -2.00 13.10
N ALA A 31 -4.85 -1.09 13.08
CA ALA A 31 -5.09 -0.20 11.95
C ALA A 31 -3.86 0.66 11.64
N LEU A 32 -3.22 1.21 12.68
CA LEU A 32 -2.01 2.03 12.54
C LEU A 32 -0.83 1.21 12.02
N ALA A 33 -0.58 0.04 12.59
CA ALA A 33 0.49 -0.86 12.13
C ALA A 33 0.30 -1.29 10.66
N PHE A 34 -0.95 -1.50 10.23
CA PHE A 34 -1.28 -1.75 8.84
C PHE A 34 -0.93 -0.56 7.94
N VAL A 35 -1.35 0.67 8.31
CA VAL A 35 -1.06 1.89 7.53
C VAL A 35 0.45 2.13 7.42
N SER A 36 1.20 2.04 8.52
CA SER A 36 2.65 2.25 8.47
C SER A 36 3.37 1.28 7.54
N ARG A 37 2.96 0.00 7.52
CA ARG A 37 3.51 -0.99 6.58
C ARG A 37 3.13 -0.67 5.13
N LEU A 38 1.89 -0.25 4.89
CA LEU A 38 1.40 0.10 3.57
C LEU A 38 2.13 1.32 3.01
N GLU A 39 2.27 2.38 3.79
CA GLU A 39 3.02 3.58 3.41
C GLU A 39 4.50 3.26 3.14
N GLY A 40 5.11 2.42 3.98
CA GLY A 40 6.47 1.94 3.75
C GLY A 40 6.62 1.21 2.42
N ARG A 41 5.64 0.41 2.03
CA ARG A 41 5.62 -0.25 0.72
C ARG A 41 5.40 0.73 -0.43
N ILE A 42 4.49 1.70 -0.29
CA ILE A 42 4.21 2.67 -1.36
C ILE A 42 5.42 3.55 -1.64
N ASN A 43 6.12 3.98 -0.58
CA ASN A 43 7.26 4.88 -0.68
C ASN A 43 8.60 4.15 -0.87
N ALA A 44 8.61 2.82 -0.84
CA ALA A 44 9.83 2.06 -1.06
C ALA A 44 10.36 2.29 -2.49
N PRO A 45 11.69 2.38 -2.67
CA PRO A 45 12.29 2.41 -4.00
C PRO A 45 12.17 1.00 -4.61
N HIS A 46 11.09 0.77 -5.34
CA HIS A 46 10.92 -0.48 -6.09
C HIS A 46 11.84 -0.45 -7.31
N PRO A 47 12.79 -1.39 -7.45
CA PRO A 47 13.55 -1.49 -8.68
C PRO A 47 12.59 -1.78 -9.82
N LEU A 48 12.64 -0.96 -10.87
CA LEU A 48 11.95 -1.29 -12.11
C LEU A 48 12.64 -2.53 -12.70
N PRO A 49 11.89 -3.50 -13.26
CA PRO A 49 12.50 -4.57 -14.02
C PRO A 49 13.32 -3.93 -15.14
N VAL A 50 14.60 -4.33 -15.24
CA VAL A 50 15.45 -3.91 -16.34
C VAL A 50 14.82 -4.51 -17.60
N SER A 51 14.28 -3.66 -18.47
CA SER A 51 13.88 -4.11 -19.80
C SER A 51 15.14 -4.65 -20.47
N GLU A 52 15.23 -5.97 -20.65
CA GLU A 52 16.22 -6.60 -21.53
C GLU A 52 15.88 -6.31 -23.00
N ASP A 53 15.61 -5.05 -23.36
CA ASP A 53 15.45 -4.59 -24.74
C ASP A 53 16.80 -4.08 -25.28
N ARG A 54 17.88 -4.78 -24.92
CA ARG A 54 19.21 -4.48 -25.47
C ARG A 54 20.04 -5.73 -25.68
N LEU A 55 19.51 -6.71 -26.41
CA LEU A 55 20.33 -7.71 -27.10
C LEU A 55 19.65 -8.18 -28.40
N VAL A 56 19.41 -7.27 -29.34
CA VAL A 56 19.61 -7.64 -30.75
C VAL A 56 20.92 -6.99 -31.17
N LEU A 57 22.01 -7.71 -30.92
CA LEU A 57 23.32 -7.46 -31.47
C LEU A 57 23.30 -7.76 -32.98
N GLU A 58 23.46 -6.70 -33.79
CA GLU A 58 24.28 -6.58 -35.02
C GLU A 58 23.99 -7.57 -36.20
N PRO A 59 24.59 -7.48 -37.42
CA PRO A 59 25.44 -6.46 -38.07
C PRO A 59 25.04 -6.09 -39.54
N SER A 60 25.83 -5.16 -40.11
CA SER A 60 26.07 -4.82 -41.55
C SER A 60 25.17 -3.80 -42.26
#